data_AF-A0A3C0KWN6-F1
#
_entry.id   AF-A0A3C0KWN6-F1
#
_cell.length_a   1.000
_cell.length_b   1.000
_cell.length_c   1.000
_cell.angle_alpha   90.00
_cell.angle_beta   90.00
_cell.angle_gamma   90.00
#
_symmetry.space_group_name_H-M   'P 1'
#
loop_
_entity.id
_entity.type
_entity.pdbx_description
1 polymer ?
#
loop_
_entity_poly.entity_id
_entity_poly.type
_entity_poly.pdbx_seq_one_letter_code
_entity_poly.pdbx_strand_id
1 'polypeptide(L)'
;MDIIKTLGFPRQQLNERSALTLLSLLDLKPADLWRDAENPLLGITPMMEYFEKHYGKRYAPNTRETVRRQTVHQFVQAALIVPNPDKPTRPTNSPKAVYQIEPSALELLRGYGKRGWKRRLREYLQTVESLNALYAREREKDRIPVTLASGQKIRLSPGGHNTLVKKIIDEFCPVFTPGGLVAYVVDTSKKWAYFDAAILQRLGVEIEEHGKMPDVVVYHGGKNWLVLVEAVTSHGPVNPKRRQELKALFAGSK
;
A
#
# COMPACT_ATOMS: atom_id res chain seq x y z
N MET A 1 -22.86 9.51 9.68
CA MET A 1 -23.31 8.46 8.74
C MET A 1 -23.80 9.02 7.41
N ASP A 2 -24.68 10.04 7.40
CA ASP A 2 -25.24 10.60 6.17
C ASP A 2 -24.18 11.02 5.13
N ILE A 3 -23.11 11.70 5.56
CA ILE A 3 -21.99 12.10 4.68
C ILE A 3 -21.38 10.91 3.94
N ILE A 4 -21.05 9.82 4.63
CA ILE A 4 -20.43 8.64 4.02
C ILE A 4 -21.39 8.01 2.99
N LYS A 5 -22.69 8.01 3.30
CA LYS A 5 -23.72 7.53 2.37
C LYS A 5 -23.83 8.42 1.13
N THR A 6 -23.84 9.74 1.31
CA THR A 6 -24.00 10.71 0.20
C THR A 6 -22.75 10.84 -0.67
N LEU A 7 -21.56 10.54 -0.12
CA LEU A 7 -20.32 10.34 -0.88
C LEU A 7 -20.31 9.05 -1.70
N GLY A 8 -21.32 8.19 -1.57
CA GLY A 8 -21.48 6.99 -2.40
C GLY A 8 -20.67 5.77 -1.94
N PHE A 9 -20.22 5.73 -0.68
CA PHE A 9 -19.50 4.56 -0.18
C PHE A 9 -20.40 3.31 -0.10
N PRO A 10 -19.84 2.10 -0.36
CA PRO A 10 -20.62 0.88 -0.32
C PRO A 10 -21.05 0.51 1.09
N ARG A 11 -22.04 -0.39 1.19
CA ARG A 11 -22.69 -0.80 2.45
C ARG A 11 -21.70 -1.19 3.56
N GLN A 12 -20.55 -1.76 3.20
CA GLN A 12 -19.52 -2.17 4.16
C GLN A 12 -18.86 -1.00 4.92
N GLN A 13 -18.93 0.22 4.41
CA GLN A 13 -18.41 1.44 5.06
C GLN A 13 -19.52 2.27 5.72
N LEU A 14 -20.79 1.86 5.60
CA LEU A 14 -21.91 2.50 6.28
C LEU A 14 -22.04 1.99 7.72
N ASN A 15 -21.00 2.21 8.53
CA ASN A 15 -20.93 1.75 9.92
C ASN A 15 -20.23 2.76 10.84
N GLU A 16 -20.42 2.60 12.14
CA GLU A 16 -19.88 3.48 13.18
C GLU A 16 -18.36 3.68 13.05
N ARG A 17 -17.59 2.60 12.84
CA ARG A 17 -16.13 2.66 12.64
C ARG A 17 -15.73 3.65 11.55
N SER A 18 -16.44 3.65 10.43
CA SER A 18 -16.13 4.54 9.30
C SER A 18 -16.54 5.99 9.59
N ALA A 19 -17.64 6.24 10.31
CA ALA A 19 -17.96 7.58 10.82
C ALA A 19 -16.85 8.11 11.72
N LEU A 20 -16.45 7.31 12.72
CA LEU A 20 -15.46 7.72 13.70
C LEU A 20 -14.11 7.99 13.03
N THR A 21 -13.74 7.15 12.05
CA THR A 21 -12.53 7.36 11.23
C THR A 21 -12.58 8.70 10.47
N LEU A 22 -13.72 9.02 9.86
CA LEU A 22 -13.90 10.31 9.18
C LEU A 22 -13.82 11.48 10.16
N LEU A 23 -14.47 11.38 11.32
CA LEU A 23 -14.50 12.43 12.33
C LEU A 23 -13.11 12.68 12.93
N SER A 24 -12.32 11.64 13.19
CA SER A 24 -10.94 11.81 13.68
C SER A 24 -10.06 12.50 12.64
N LEU A 25 -10.20 12.12 11.37
CA LEU A 25 -9.47 12.74 10.26
C LEU A 25 -9.85 14.21 9.99
N LEU A 26 -10.97 14.67 10.56
CA LEU A 26 -11.43 16.05 10.49
C LEU A 26 -11.22 16.82 11.81
N ASP A 27 -10.63 16.18 12.82
CA ASP A 27 -10.58 16.63 14.21
C ASP A 27 -11.92 17.20 14.73
N LEU A 28 -13.04 16.53 14.40
CA LEU A 28 -14.35 16.93 14.89
C LEU A 28 -14.73 16.12 16.13
N LYS A 29 -15.07 16.81 17.21
CA LYS A 29 -15.65 16.27 18.46
C LYS A 29 -17.18 16.43 18.44
N PRO A 30 -17.92 15.79 19.36
CA PRO A 30 -19.39 15.78 19.32
C PRO A 30 -20.08 17.14 19.28
N ALA A 31 -19.47 18.19 19.85
CA ALA A 31 -20.03 19.54 19.90
C ALA A 31 -19.51 20.47 18.77
N ASP A 32 -18.55 20.00 17.98
CA ASP A 32 -17.91 20.82 16.95
C ASP A 32 -18.80 20.94 15.71
N LEU A 33 -18.67 22.05 15.00
CA LEU A 33 -19.40 22.27 13.76
C LEU A 33 -18.57 21.82 12.57
N TRP A 34 -19.22 21.32 11.52
CA TRP A 34 -18.53 20.89 10.30
C TRP A 34 -17.65 21.97 9.68
N ARG A 35 -18.03 23.25 9.81
CA ARG A 35 -17.22 24.38 9.31
C ARG A 35 -15.86 24.51 10.00
N ASP A 36 -15.74 23.98 11.21
CA ASP A 36 -14.54 24.03 12.05
C ASP A 36 -13.66 22.80 11.84
N ALA A 37 -14.04 21.88 10.94
CA ALA A 37 -13.25 20.70 10.60
C ALA A 37 -11.82 21.09 10.21
N GLU A 38 -10.84 20.38 10.75
CA GLU A 38 -9.43 20.55 10.45
C GLU A 38 -8.93 19.42 9.54
N ASN A 39 -7.62 19.40 9.32
CA ASN A 39 -6.99 18.41 8.46
C ASN A 39 -5.70 17.86 9.08
N PRO A 40 -5.76 17.20 10.25
CA PRO A 40 -4.57 16.64 10.90
C PRO A 40 -3.98 15.45 10.12
N LEU A 41 -2.69 15.19 10.35
CA LEU A 41 -2.02 13.98 9.88
C LEU A 41 -2.18 12.87 10.94
N LEU A 42 -2.95 11.83 10.62
CA LEU A 42 -3.23 10.76 11.58
C LEU A 42 -2.86 9.38 11.05
N GLY A 43 -2.20 8.59 11.89
CA GLY A 43 -2.08 7.14 11.71
C GLY A 43 -3.29 6.40 12.27
N ILE A 44 -3.39 5.10 11.99
CA ILE A 44 -4.54 4.28 12.43
C ILE A 44 -4.68 4.22 13.97
N THR A 45 -3.58 4.07 14.70
CA THR A 45 -3.61 3.99 16.17
C THR A 45 -4.08 5.31 16.79
N PRO A 46 -3.52 6.48 16.41
CA PRO A 46 -4.08 7.78 16.80
C PRO A 46 -5.58 7.96 16.50
N MET A 47 -6.08 7.45 15.36
CA MET A 47 -7.52 7.47 15.07
C MET A 47 -8.30 6.64 16.10
N MET A 48 -7.86 5.42 16.40
CA MET A 48 -8.53 4.56 17.39
C MET A 48 -8.55 5.17 18.79
N GLU A 49 -7.45 5.81 19.20
CA GLU A 49 -7.36 6.56 20.45
C GLU A 49 -8.34 7.74 20.45
N TYR A 50 -8.50 8.43 19.32
CA TYR A 50 -9.48 9.51 19.14
C TYR A 50 -10.92 9.02 19.35
N PHE A 51 -11.25 7.82 18.83
CA PHE A 51 -12.58 7.22 18.99
C PHE A 51 -12.90 6.98 20.47
N GLU A 52 -11.95 6.46 21.23
CA GLU A 52 -12.10 6.22 22.66
C GLU A 52 -12.20 7.55 23.43
N LYS A 53 -11.27 8.47 23.19
CA LYS A 53 -11.15 9.73 23.92
C LYS A 53 -12.36 10.67 23.73
N HIS A 54 -12.85 10.82 22.50
CA HIS A 54 -13.85 11.83 22.18
C HIS A 54 -15.25 11.27 21.95
N TYR A 55 -15.36 9.97 21.69
CA TYR A 55 -16.64 9.30 21.38
C TYR A 55 -16.94 8.12 22.30
N GLY A 56 -16.05 7.77 23.25
CA GLY A 56 -16.23 6.66 24.18
C GLY A 56 -16.21 5.29 23.51
N LYS A 57 -15.67 5.19 22.28
CA LYS A 57 -15.69 3.98 21.46
C LYS A 57 -14.33 3.32 21.43
N ARG A 58 -14.13 2.40 22.37
CA ARG A 58 -12.90 1.60 22.48
C ARG A 58 -12.93 0.41 21.51
N TYR A 59 -11.90 0.30 20.68
CA TYR A 59 -11.65 -0.86 19.84
C TYR A 59 -10.40 -1.59 20.32
N ALA A 60 -10.47 -2.92 20.37
CA ALA A 60 -9.31 -3.73 20.75
C ALA A 60 -8.15 -3.54 19.74
N PRO A 61 -6.87 -3.64 20.16
CA PRO A 61 -5.71 -3.39 19.30
C PRO A 61 -5.68 -4.22 18.00
N ASN A 62 -6.19 -5.45 18.02
CA ASN A 62 -6.32 -6.31 16.84
C ASN A 62 -7.29 -5.75 15.77
N THR A 63 -8.15 -4.80 16.12
CA THR A 63 -9.07 -4.12 15.18
C THR A 63 -8.36 -3.05 14.34
N ARG A 64 -7.12 -2.68 14.68
CA ARG A 64 -6.30 -1.74 13.88
C ARG A 64 -6.27 -2.16 12.41
N GLU A 65 -6.10 -3.44 12.14
CA GLU A 65 -6.04 -3.95 10.78
C GLU A 65 -7.38 -3.87 10.06
N THR A 66 -8.48 -4.03 10.79
CA THR A 66 -9.85 -3.82 10.29
C THR A 66 -10.08 -2.36 9.90
N VAL A 67 -9.71 -1.39 10.76
CA VAL A 67 -9.81 0.04 10.43
C VAL A 67 -8.99 0.36 9.18
N ARG A 68 -7.76 -0.16 9.11
CA ARG A 68 -6.86 0.05 7.97
C ARG A 68 -7.41 -0.52 6.67
N ARG A 69 -7.80 -1.80 6.65
CA ARG A 69 -8.18 -2.53 5.43
C ARG A 69 -9.63 -2.30 5.01
N GLN A 70 -10.54 -2.10 5.95
CA GLN A 70 -11.98 -2.05 5.69
C GLN A 70 -12.59 -0.65 5.82
N THR A 71 -11.80 0.38 6.14
CA THR A 71 -12.27 1.77 6.11
C THR A 71 -11.26 2.67 5.41
N VAL A 72 -10.04 2.79 5.95
CA VAL A 72 -9.04 3.75 5.44
C VAL A 72 -8.65 3.44 4.00
N HIS A 73 -8.46 2.17 3.64
CA HIS A 73 -8.17 1.80 2.24
C HIS A 73 -9.28 2.24 1.28
N GLN A 74 -10.55 2.06 1.66
CA GLN A 74 -11.68 2.47 0.82
C GLN A 74 -11.76 4.00 0.70
N PHE A 75 -11.42 4.73 1.77
CA PHE A 75 -11.37 6.20 1.72
C PHE A 75 -10.26 6.68 0.78
N VAL A 76 -9.09 6.01 0.76
CA VAL A 76 -8.02 6.30 -0.22
C VAL A 76 -8.49 6.02 -1.65
N GLN A 77 -9.17 4.90 -1.89
CA GLN A 77 -9.67 4.53 -3.23
C GLN A 77 -10.72 5.52 -3.75
N ALA A 78 -11.50 6.10 -2.86
CA ALA A 78 -12.50 7.12 -3.17
C ALA A 78 -11.92 8.55 -3.28
N ALA A 79 -10.58 8.70 -3.25
CA ALA A 79 -9.87 9.98 -3.20
C ALA A 79 -10.32 10.91 -2.04
N LEU A 80 -10.97 10.37 -1.00
CA LEU A 80 -11.42 11.16 0.15
C LEU A 80 -10.25 11.55 1.06
N ILE A 81 -9.22 10.70 1.11
CA ILE A 81 -8.02 10.90 1.93
C ILE A 81 -6.77 10.59 1.12
N VAL A 82 -5.68 11.27 1.47
CA VAL A 82 -4.37 11.10 0.87
C VAL A 82 -3.47 10.34 1.86
N PRO A 83 -2.83 9.22 1.44
CA PRO A 83 -1.86 8.52 2.26
C PRO A 83 -0.49 9.20 2.20
N ASN A 84 0.14 9.37 3.37
CA ASN A 84 1.51 9.87 3.53
C ASN A 84 1.84 11.19 2.78
N PRO A 85 0.96 12.21 2.81
CA PRO A 85 1.24 13.47 2.11
C PRO A 85 2.49 14.18 2.67
N ASP A 86 2.88 13.90 3.92
CA ASP A 86 4.08 14.41 4.57
C ASP A 86 5.38 13.72 4.08
N LYS A 87 5.28 12.47 3.64
CA LYS A 87 6.41 11.69 3.12
C LYS A 87 5.94 10.68 2.08
N PRO A 88 5.78 11.07 0.80
CA PRO A 88 5.29 10.20 -0.27
C PRO A 88 6.13 8.93 -0.48
N THR A 89 7.43 8.99 -0.16
CA THR A 89 8.36 7.86 -0.24
C THR A 89 8.27 6.86 0.92
N ARG A 90 7.34 7.06 1.87
CA ARG A 90 7.14 6.15 2.99
C ARG A 90 6.67 4.78 2.47
N PRO A 91 7.26 3.66 2.94
CA PRO A 91 6.80 2.33 2.58
C PRO A 91 5.30 2.13 2.86
N THR A 92 4.60 1.46 1.95
CA THR A 92 3.15 1.21 2.05
C THR A 92 2.77 0.39 3.30
N ASN A 93 3.68 -0.46 3.77
CA ASN A 93 3.52 -1.30 4.96
C ASN A 93 4.10 -0.65 6.24
N SER A 94 4.52 0.61 6.19
CA SER A 94 5.15 1.27 7.33
C SER A 94 4.17 1.39 8.51
N PRO A 95 4.60 1.08 9.75
CA PRO A 95 3.78 1.36 10.93
C PRO A 95 3.58 2.86 11.17
N LYS A 96 4.40 3.71 10.53
CA LYS A 96 4.36 5.18 10.59
C LYS A 96 3.48 5.79 9.49
N ALA A 97 2.67 4.98 8.80
CA ALA A 97 1.75 5.51 7.79
C ALA A 97 0.75 6.48 8.42
N VAL A 98 0.57 7.63 7.77
CA VAL A 98 -0.41 8.66 8.17
C VAL A 98 -1.32 8.97 6.99
N TYR A 99 -2.47 9.53 7.29
CA TYR A 99 -3.52 9.88 6.35
C TYR A 99 -4.07 11.25 6.69
N GLN A 100 -4.57 11.94 5.66
CA GLN A 100 -5.10 13.29 5.76
C GLN A 100 -6.27 13.43 4.79
N ILE A 101 -7.28 14.24 5.10
CA ILE A 101 -8.40 14.52 4.19
C ILE A 101 -7.86 15.26 2.96
N GLU A 102 -8.35 14.87 1.78
CA GLU A 102 -8.01 15.56 0.55
C GLU A 102 -8.51 17.02 0.59
N PRO A 103 -7.72 18.03 0.18
CA PRO A 103 -8.09 19.43 0.34
C PRO A 103 -9.47 19.84 -0.19
N SER A 104 -9.87 19.37 -1.38
CA SER A 104 -11.20 19.66 -1.93
C SER A 104 -12.33 18.95 -1.17
N ALA A 105 -12.06 17.74 -0.65
CA ALA A 105 -12.98 17.02 0.22
C ALA A 105 -13.18 17.75 1.55
N LEU A 106 -12.12 18.32 2.14
CA LEU A 106 -12.22 19.14 3.35
C LEU A 106 -13.12 20.36 3.12
N GLU A 107 -12.91 21.07 2.01
CA GLU A 107 -13.74 22.21 1.63
C GLU A 107 -15.21 21.82 1.48
N LEU A 108 -15.47 20.70 0.79
CA LEU A 108 -16.81 20.13 0.68
C LEU A 108 -17.40 19.92 2.08
N LEU A 109 -16.72 19.14 2.93
CA LEU A 109 -17.18 18.69 4.25
C LEU A 109 -17.49 19.87 5.19
N ARG A 110 -16.69 20.94 5.16
CA ARG A 110 -16.95 22.20 5.88
C ARG A 110 -18.25 22.89 5.47
N GLY A 111 -18.78 22.54 4.30
CA GLY A 111 -20.04 23.00 3.76
C GLY A 111 -21.25 22.15 4.14
N TYR A 112 -21.09 21.09 4.94
CA TYR A 112 -22.20 20.19 5.30
C TYR A 112 -23.30 20.92 6.08
N GLY A 113 -24.56 20.59 5.77
CA GLY A 113 -25.75 21.26 6.33
C GLY A 113 -26.05 22.67 5.77
N LYS A 114 -25.14 23.29 5.02
CA LYS A 114 -25.36 24.62 4.43
C LYS A 114 -26.18 24.54 3.13
N ARG A 115 -26.84 25.64 2.78
CA ARG A 115 -27.46 25.81 1.45
C ARG A 115 -26.42 25.54 0.36
N GLY A 116 -26.84 24.84 -0.70
CA GLY A 116 -25.97 24.45 -1.81
C GLY A 116 -25.09 23.20 -1.57
N TRP A 117 -25.18 22.52 -0.41
CA TRP A 117 -24.43 21.27 -0.16
C TRP A 117 -24.58 20.26 -1.29
N LYS A 118 -25.83 19.95 -1.69
CA LYS A 118 -26.11 18.98 -2.76
C LYS A 118 -25.45 19.34 -4.09
N ARG A 119 -25.30 20.64 -4.39
CA ARG A 119 -24.64 21.10 -5.61
C ARG A 119 -23.13 20.88 -5.52
N ARG A 120 -22.50 21.35 -4.44
CA ARG A 120 -21.06 21.16 -4.17
C ARG A 120 -20.67 19.69 -4.12
N LEU A 121 -21.51 18.84 -3.54
CA LEU A 121 -21.29 17.39 -3.51
C LEU A 121 -21.25 16.82 -4.94
N ARG A 122 -22.15 17.21 -5.83
CA ARG A 122 -22.13 16.75 -7.23
C ARG A 122 -20.89 17.25 -7.97
N GLU A 123 -20.52 18.51 -7.77
CA GLU A 123 -19.30 19.10 -8.35
C GLU A 123 -18.06 18.33 -7.88
N TYR A 124 -17.95 18.04 -6.58
CA TYR A 124 -16.86 17.23 -6.02
C TYR A 124 -16.84 15.81 -6.57
N LEU A 125 -17.99 15.13 -6.67
CA LEU A 125 -18.03 13.75 -7.20
C LEU A 125 -17.54 13.67 -8.66
N GLN A 126 -17.65 14.76 -9.43
CA GLN A 126 -17.09 14.84 -10.79
C GLN A 126 -15.57 15.00 -10.80
N THR A 127 -14.94 15.45 -9.71
CA THR A 127 -13.47 15.60 -9.63
C THR A 127 -12.76 14.33 -9.16
N VAL A 128 -13.46 13.37 -8.53
CA VAL A 128 -12.87 12.18 -7.91
C VAL A 128 -11.96 11.39 -8.85
N GLU A 129 -12.37 11.17 -10.10
CA GLU A 129 -11.54 10.44 -11.08
C GLU A 129 -10.25 11.20 -11.41
N SER A 130 -10.35 12.52 -11.57
CA SER A 130 -9.19 13.39 -11.82
C SER A 130 -8.23 13.42 -10.63
N LEU A 131 -8.74 13.44 -9.39
CA LEU A 131 -7.93 13.34 -8.17
C LEU A 131 -7.22 11.99 -8.08
N ASN A 132 -7.93 10.91 -8.37
CA ASN A 132 -7.34 9.57 -8.42
C ASN A 132 -6.21 9.50 -9.45
N ALA A 133 -6.39 10.07 -10.64
CA ALA A 133 -5.36 10.14 -11.67
C ALA A 133 -4.16 11.01 -11.24
N LEU A 134 -4.41 12.17 -10.61
CA LEU A 134 -3.38 13.06 -10.08
C LEU A 134 -2.50 12.35 -9.05
N TYR A 135 -3.11 11.76 -8.02
CA TYR A 135 -2.36 11.08 -6.96
C TYR A 135 -1.73 9.77 -7.43
N ALA A 136 -2.32 9.08 -8.42
CA ALA A 136 -1.66 7.95 -9.06
C ALA A 136 -0.37 8.38 -9.78
N ARG A 137 -0.41 9.49 -10.53
CA ARG A 137 0.75 10.04 -11.21
C ARG A 137 1.85 10.47 -10.23
N GLU A 138 1.50 11.07 -9.10
CA GLU A 138 2.47 11.41 -8.05
C GLU A 138 3.15 10.16 -7.49
N ARG A 139 2.39 9.12 -7.13
CA ARG A 139 2.95 7.84 -6.66
C ARG A 139 3.87 7.18 -7.68
N GLU A 140 3.56 7.29 -8.98
CA GLU A 140 4.42 6.75 -10.04
C GLU A 140 5.77 7.46 -10.13
N LYS A 141 5.85 8.77 -9.84
CA LYS A 141 7.11 9.52 -9.80
C LYS A 141 8.05 9.00 -8.71
N ASP A 142 7.51 8.62 -7.57
CA ASP A 142 8.27 8.13 -6.42
C ASP A 142 8.67 6.65 -6.53
N ARG A 143 8.20 5.94 -7.57
CA ARG A 143 8.61 4.55 -7.79
C ARG A 143 10.09 4.46 -8.18
N ILE A 144 10.74 3.45 -7.65
CA ILE A 144 12.14 3.12 -7.87
C ILE A 144 12.27 2.39 -9.22
N PRO A 145 12.96 2.96 -10.23
CA PRO A 145 13.17 2.29 -11.51
C PRO A 145 14.24 1.20 -11.40
N VAL A 146 13.97 0.04 -12.00
CA VAL A 146 14.90 -1.08 -12.12
C VAL A 146 14.93 -1.55 -13.56
N THR A 147 16.13 -1.78 -14.10
CA THR A 147 16.33 -2.33 -15.45
C THR A 147 16.86 -3.75 -15.30
N LEU A 148 16.10 -4.72 -15.80
CA LEU A 148 16.55 -6.11 -15.82
C LEU A 148 17.62 -6.31 -16.89
N ALA A 149 18.41 -7.39 -16.77
CA ALA A 149 19.43 -7.73 -17.77
C ALA A 149 18.85 -7.93 -19.19
N SER A 150 17.56 -8.27 -19.31
CA SER A 150 16.83 -8.34 -20.58
C SER A 150 16.56 -6.97 -21.24
N GLY A 151 16.90 -5.86 -20.57
CA GLY A 151 16.56 -4.50 -20.97
C GLY A 151 15.16 -4.05 -20.53
N GLN A 152 14.34 -4.96 -20.01
CA GLN A 152 13.00 -4.63 -19.51
C GLN A 152 13.07 -3.74 -18.28
N LYS A 153 12.23 -2.70 -18.25
CA LYS A 153 12.14 -1.76 -17.13
C LYS A 153 10.94 -2.10 -16.25
N ILE A 154 11.18 -2.25 -14.96
CA ILE A 154 10.15 -2.39 -13.93
C ILE A 154 10.23 -1.23 -12.94
N ARG A 155 9.15 -0.98 -12.20
CA ARG A 155 9.06 0.12 -11.23
C ARG A 155 8.57 -0.41 -9.88
N LEU A 156 9.44 -0.38 -8.87
CA LEU A 156 9.13 -0.82 -7.51
C LEU A 156 8.51 0.33 -6.70
N SER A 157 7.58 0.04 -5.81
CA SER A 157 7.11 1.04 -4.84
C SER A 157 8.24 1.55 -3.93
N PRO A 158 8.14 2.78 -3.40
CA PRO A 158 9.20 3.33 -2.57
C PRO A 158 9.35 2.61 -1.23
N GLY A 159 10.57 2.59 -0.69
CA GLY A 159 10.86 2.07 0.64
C GLY A 159 12.16 1.29 0.73
N GLY A 160 12.72 1.20 1.94
CA GLY A 160 14.05 0.61 2.16
C GLY A 160 14.20 -0.83 1.65
N HIS A 161 13.16 -1.65 1.76
CA HIS A 161 13.15 -3.01 1.23
C HIS A 161 13.28 -3.03 -0.31
N ASN A 162 12.45 -2.27 -1.02
CA ASN A 162 12.53 -2.19 -2.49
C ASN A 162 13.80 -1.47 -2.98
N THR A 163 14.37 -0.55 -2.18
CA THR A 163 15.71 -0.01 -2.44
C THR A 163 16.77 -1.10 -2.38
N LEU A 164 16.69 -2.01 -1.41
CA LEU A 164 17.62 -3.14 -1.32
C LEU A 164 17.40 -4.15 -2.47
N VAL A 165 16.15 -4.42 -2.86
CA VAL A 165 15.83 -5.23 -4.05
C VAL A 165 16.46 -4.63 -5.30
N LYS A 166 16.38 -3.30 -5.50
CA LYS A 166 17.09 -2.63 -6.60
C LYS A 166 18.60 -2.90 -6.54
N LYS A 167 19.25 -2.75 -5.38
CA LYS A 167 20.68 -3.04 -5.23
C LYS A 167 21.03 -4.49 -5.51
N ILE A 168 20.15 -5.43 -5.15
CA ILE A 168 20.34 -6.84 -5.50
C ILE A 168 20.41 -6.99 -7.03
N ILE A 169 19.50 -6.35 -7.76
CA ILE A 169 19.45 -6.46 -9.22
C ILE A 169 20.60 -5.69 -9.89
N ASP A 170 20.91 -4.49 -9.41
CA ASP A 170 21.90 -3.59 -10.04
C ASP A 170 23.35 -3.87 -9.63
N GLU A 171 23.59 -4.39 -8.42
CA GLU A 171 24.94 -4.54 -7.85
C GLU A 171 25.29 -6.01 -7.59
N PHE A 172 24.38 -6.80 -6.99
CA PHE A 172 24.66 -8.21 -6.69
C PHE A 172 24.62 -9.09 -7.94
N CYS A 173 23.55 -8.99 -8.74
CA CYS A 173 23.36 -9.89 -9.90
C CYS A 173 24.49 -9.77 -10.94
N PRO A 174 25.00 -8.57 -11.29
CA PRO A 174 26.09 -8.47 -12.26
C PRO A 174 27.40 -9.10 -11.79
N VAL A 175 27.65 -9.12 -10.48
CA VAL A 175 28.88 -9.67 -9.89
C VAL A 175 28.78 -11.19 -9.69
N PHE A 176 27.68 -11.67 -9.12
CA PHE A 176 27.56 -13.06 -8.66
C PHE A 176 26.80 -13.98 -9.64
N THR A 177 25.96 -13.40 -10.51
CA THR A 177 25.21 -14.11 -11.54
C THR A 177 25.29 -13.38 -12.88
N PRO A 178 26.50 -13.14 -13.43
CA PRO A 178 26.65 -12.39 -14.67
C PRO A 178 25.85 -13.07 -15.80
N GLY A 179 25.07 -12.29 -16.55
CA GLY A 179 24.15 -12.81 -17.57
C GLY A 179 22.98 -13.63 -17.02
N GLY A 180 22.77 -13.65 -15.70
CA GLY A 180 21.64 -14.30 -15.07
C GLY A 180 20.32 -13.64 -15.44
N LEU A 181 19.30 -14.46 -15.65
CA LEU A 181 17.95 -14.03 -15.97
C LEU A 181 17.14 -13.90 -14.69
N VAL A 182 16.78 -12.67 -14.34
CA VAL A 182 15.81 -12.42 -13.26
C VAL A 182 14.47 -13.00 -13.72
N ALA A 183 13.90 -13.91 -12.93
CA ALA A 183 12.65 -14.60 -13.24
C ALA A 183 11.48 -14.11 -12.35
N TYR A 184 11.78 -13.52 -11.20
CA TYR A 184 10.79 -13.01 -10.26
C TYR A 184 11.35 -11.84 -9.45
N VAL A 185 10.51 -10.82 -9.21
CA VAL A 185 10.79 -9.70 -8.30
C VAL A 185 9.52 -9.31 -7.55
N VAL A 186 9.56 -9.32 -6.21
CA VAL A 186 8.45 -8.87 -5.36
C VAL A 186 8.38 -7.33 -5.28
N ASP A 187 7.20 -6.79 -4.99
CA ASP A 187 7.01 -5.37 -4.66
C ASP A 187 6.12 -5.28 -3.42
N THR A 188 6.52 -4.52 -2.40
CA THR A 188 5.74 -4.35 -1.15
C THR A 188 4.32 -3.80 -1.32
N SER A 189 3.98 -3.22 -2.48
CA SER A 189 2.67 -2.65 -2.80
C SER A 189 1.80 -3.49 -3.73
N LYS A 190 2.36 -4.56 -4.33
CA LYS A 190 1.69 -5.41 -5.33
C LYS A 190 2.00 -6.88 -5.05
N LYS A 191 1.40 -7.79 -5.81
CA LYS A 191 1.71 -9.23 -5.70
C LYS A 191 3.17 -9.50 -6.11
N TRP A 192 3.60 -8.91 -7.22
CA TRP A 192 4.97 -8.86 -7.71
C TRP A 192 5.16 -7.63 -8.60
N ALA A 193 6.41 -7.20 -8.78
CA ALA A 193 6.79 -6.23 -9.81
C ALA A 193 7.22 -6.90 -11.12
N TYR A 194 7.70 -8.14 -11.05
CA TYR A 194 8.10 -8.91 -12.22
C TYR A 194 7.85 -10.41 -12.00
N PHE A 195 7.33 -11.08 -13.02
CA PHE A 195 7.06 -12.51 -13.02
C PHE A 195 7.20 -13.04 -14.45
N ASP A 196 8.22 -13.87 -14.68
CA ASP A 196 8.46 -14.55 -15.94
C ASP A 196 7.94 -15.99 -15.85
N ALA A 197 6.69 -16.18 -16.26
CA ALA A 197 6.03 -17.49 -16.23
C ALA A 197 6.78 -18.53 -17.06
N ALA A 198 7.34 -18.14 -18.21
CA ALA A 198 7.99 -19.06 -19.13
C ALA A 198 9.32 -19.58 -18.55
N ILE A 199 10.13 -18.69 -17.96
CA ILE A 199 11.37 -19.09 -17.28
C ILE A 199 11.06 -19.98 -16.09
N LEU A 200 10.11 -19.59 -15.23
CA LEU A 200 9.77 -20.36 -14.03
C LEU A 200 9.20 -21.74 -14.36
N GLN A 201 8.32 -21.83 -15.36
CA GLN A 201 7.78 -23.11 -15.84
C GLN A 201 8.87 -24.00 -16.44
N ARG A 202 9.79 -23.43 -17.25
CA ARG A 202 10.93 -24.17 -17.79
C ARG A 202 11.82 -24.73 -16.69
N LEU A 203 11.97 -23.97 -15.60
CA LEU A 203 12.71 -24.37 -14.42
C LEU A 203 11.94 -25.33 -13.52
N GLY A 204 10.71 -25.75 -13.85
CA GLY A 204 9.92 -26.66 -13.01
C GLY A 204 9.37 -26.01 -11.73
N VAL A 205 9.26 -24.69 -11.70
CA VAL A 205 8.72 -23.94 -10.56
C VAL A 205 7.25 -23.63 -10.79
N GLU A 206 6.38 -24.29 -10.02
CA GLU A 206 4.95 -23.96 -9.96
C GLU A 206 4.68 -23.03 -8.78
N ILE A 207 4.06 -21.88 -9.04
CA ILE A 207 3.68 -20.94 -7.98
C ILE A 207 2.22 -21.18 -7.60
N GLU A 208 2.00 -21.72 -6.41
CA GLU A 208 0.67 -21.67 -5.80
C GLU A 208 0.28 -20.21 -5.48
N GLU A 209 -1.00 -19.89 -5.62
CA GLU A 209 -1.52 -18.52 -5.50
C GLU A 209 -1.19 -17.83 -4.16
N HIS A 210 -0.86 -18.63 -3.14
CA HIS A 210 -0.51 -18.25 -1.76
C HIS A 210 0.94 -18.61 -1.35
N GLY A 211 1.76 -19.11 -2.28
CA GLY A 211 3.14 -19.51 -2.02
C GLY A 211 4.05 -18.32 -1.68
N LYS A 212 4.79 -18.41 -0.57
CA LYS A 212 5.72 -17.36 -0.14
C LYS A 212 7.02 -17.42 -0.96
N MET A 213 6.99 -16.89 -2.17
CA MET A 213 8.17 -16.67 -3.02
C MET A 213 9.26 -15.87 -2.28
N PRO A 214 10.55 -16.01 -2.64
CA PRO A 214 11.60 -15.09 -2.20
C PRO A 214 11.45 -13.74 -2.89
N ASP A 215 12.20 -12.73 -2.45
CA ASP A 215 12.07 -11.38 -2.99
C ASP A 215 12.57 -11.26 -4.44
N VAL A 216 13.65 -11.99 -4.77
CA VAL A 216 14.19 -12.09 -6.13
C VAL A 216 14.55 -13.54 -6.46
N VAL A 217 14.19 -13.99 -7.66
CA VAL A 217 14.65 -15.27 -8.24
C VAL A 217 15.48 -14.98 -9.48
N VAL A 218 16.69 -15.54 -9.55
CA VAL A 218 17.60 -15.40 -10.69
C VAL A 218 18.03 -16.76 -11.18
N TYR A 219 17.89 -17.01 -12.48
CA TYR A 219 18.46 -18.18 -13.14
C TYR A 219 19.81 -17.83 -13.78
N HIS A 220 20.88 -18.42 -13.27
CA HIS A 220 22.22 -18.25 -13.83
C HIS A 220 22.59 -19.45 -14.69
N GLY A 221 22.25 -19.36 -15.98
CA GLY A 221 22.39 -20.46 -16.95
C GLY A 221 23.82 -20.99 -17.09
N GLY A 222 24.85 -20.13 -16.95
CA GLY A 222 26.25 -20.53 -17.05
C GLY A 222 26.69 -21.58 -16.02
N LYS A 223 26.02 -21.66 -14.87
CA LYS A 223 26.27 -22.66 -13.83
C LYS A 223 25.06 -23.55 -13.52
N ASN A 224 23.98 -23.39 -14.27
CA ASN A 224 22.66 -23.95 -13.97
C ASN A 224 22.23 -23.72 -12.51
N TRP A 225 22.39 -22.50 -12.01
CA TRP A 225 22.00 -22.16 -10.64
C TRP A 225 20.67 -21.42 -10.60
N LEU A 226 19.81 -21.81 -9.67
CA LEU A 226 18.67 -21.02 -9.25
C LEU A 226 19.01 -20.29 -7.96
N VAL A 227 19.17 -18.98 -8.05
CA VAL A 227 19.55 -18.12 -6.92
C VAL A 227 18.30 -17.46 -6.36
N LEU A 228 18.01 -17.77 -5.09
CA LEU A 228 16.88 -17.22 -4.33
C LEU A 228 17.44 -16.16 -3.38
N VAL A 229 16.98 -14.91 -3.51
CA VAL A 229 17.49 -13.78 -2.72
C VAL A 229 16.36 -13.16 -1.89
N GLU A 230 16.65 -12.86 -0.62
CA GLU A 230 15.75 -12.20 0.33
C GLU A 230 16.39 -10.89 0.80
N ALA A 231 15.69 -9.78 0.60
CA ALA A 231 16.05 -8.42 0.95
C ALA A 231 15.64 -8.10 2.40
N VAL A 232 16.49 -8.46 3.35
CA VAL A 232 16.21 -8.30 4.77
C VAL A 232 16.58 -6.89 5.27
N THR A 233 15.57 -6.09 5.62
CA THR A 233 15.78 -4.78 6.26
C THR A 233 15.47 -4.76 7.75
N SER A 234 14.43 -5.48 8.19
CA SER A 234 13.95 -5.45 9.59
C SER A 234 13.35 -6.76 10.13
N HIS A 235 13.11 -7.78 9.29
CA HIS A 235 12.41 -9.02 9.66
C HIS A 235 13.33 -10.20 9.96
N GLY A 236 14.64 -9.96 10.16
CA GLY A 236 15.64 -10.99 10.45
C GLY A 236 16.04 -11.82 9.22
N PRO A 237 17.25 -12.40 9.22
CA PRO A 237 17.80 -13.14 8.09
C PRO A 237 16.96 -14.40 7.76
N VAL A 238 17.24 -15.03 6.61
CA VAL A 238 16.67 -16.34 6.26
C VAL A 238 16.94 -17.33 7.39
N ASN A 239 15.92 -17.62 8.18
CA ASN A 239 16.02 -18.57 9.28
C ASN A 239 15.96 -20.02 8.75
N PRO A 240 16.37 -21.03 9.55
CA PRO A 240 16.39 -22.42 9.09
C PRO A 240 15.03 -22.91 8.55
N LYS A 241 13.92 -22.45 9.14
CA LYS A 241 12.57 -22.74 8.67
C LYS A 241 12.32 -22.18 7.28
N ARG A 242 12.63 -20.91 7.05
CA ARG A 242 12.45 -20.24 5.75
C ARG A 242 13.30 -20.90 4.67
N ARG A 243 14.51 -21.32 5.00
CA ARG A 243 15.36 -22.11 4.09
C ARG A 243 14.71 -23.44 3.72
N GLN A 244 14.10 -24.15 4.67
CA GLN A 244 13.37 -25.39 4.37
C GLN A 244 12.13 -25.16 3.51
N GLU A 245 11.35 -24.11 3.81
CA GLU A 245 10.19 -23.71 3.00
C GLU A 245 10.58 -23.42 1.55
N LEU A 246 11.65 -22.64 1.33
CA LEU A 246 12.15 -22.35 -0.02
C LEU A 246 12.69 -23.61 -0.70
N LYS A 247 13.40 -24.48 0.02
CA LYS A 247 13.87 -25.76 -0.54
C LYS A 247 12.70 -26.65 -0.98
N ALA A 248 11.63 -26.71 -0.20
CA ALA A 248 10.44 -27.49 -0.55
C ALA A 248 9.73 -26.88 -1.77
N LEU A 249 9.54 -25.56 -1.77
CA LEU A 249 8.87 -24.83 -2.86
C LEU A 249 9.60 -24.98 -4.20
N PHE A 250 10.94 -25.03 -4.18
CA PHE A 250 11.77 -25.16 -5.37
C PHE A 250 12.36 -26.57 -5.55
N ALA A 251 11.83 -27.58 -4.86
CA ALA A 251 12.36 -28.96 -4.91
C ALA A 251 12.28 -29.58 -6.32
N GLY A 252 11.26 -29.19 -7.10
CA GLY A 252 11.08 -29.63 -8.48
C GLY A 252 11.92 -28.86 -9.51
N SER A 253 12.79 -27.95 -9.06
CA SER A 253 13.53 -27.11 -9.99
C SER A 253 14.61 -27.88 -10.77
N LYS A 254 14.75 -27.56 -12.06
CA LYS A 254 15.67 -28.19 -13.01
C LYS A 254 16.96 -27.40 -13.21
#